data_AF-A0A1C2C198-F1
#
_entry.id   AF-A0A1C2C198-F1
#
_cell.length_a   1.000
_cell.length_b   1.000
_cell.length_c   1.000
_cell.angle_alpha   90.00
_cell.angle_beta   90.00
_cell.angle_gamma   90.00
#
_symmetry.space_group_name_H-M   'P 1'
#
loop_
_entity.id
_entity.type
_entity.pdbx_description
1 polymer ?
#
loop_
_entity_poly.entity_id
_entity_poly.type
_entity_poly.pdbx_seq_one_letter_code
_entity_poly.pdbx_strand_id
1 'polypeptide(L)'
;MQGLNGWQRIYIVIVVSWLSYLAYIAYSQFTVAESSIAELQATVERYQKAQQDTIVSDDGGVFEQILVGSPLSPEQWLAHYQAQLTQVTEAKRQNLIFILVLATLPPLLIYLILSWIVAGFRQHKPRAS
;
A
#
# COMPACT_ATOMS: atom_id res chain seq x y z
N MET A 1 -15.27 31.21 24.31
CA MET A 1 -14.91 30.16 23.32
C MET A 1 -15.32 30.67 21.95
N GLN A 2 -14.37 31.15 21.13
CA GLN A 2 -14.68 31.60 19.77
C GLN A 2 -14.97 30.37 18.91
N GLY A 3 -16.21 30.23 18.44
CA GLY A 3 -16.62 29.11 17.60
C GLY A 3 -15.93 29.12 16.23
N LEU A 4 -15.65 27.93 15.69
CA LEU A 4 -15.11 27.74 14.34
C LEU A 4 -15.95 28.49 13.29
N ASN A 5 -15.28 29.28 12.45
CA ASN A 5 -15.90 29.99 11.32
C ASN A 5 -16.50 28.97 10.31
N GLY A 6 -17.57 29.36 9.61
CA GLY A 6 -18.29 28.45 8.70
C GLY A 6 -17.40 27.75 7.66
N TRP A 7 -16.45 28.47 7.06
CA TRP A 7 -15.51 27.89 6.09
C TRP A 7 -14.52 26.90 6.72
N GLN A 8 -14.13 27.10 7.98
CA GLN A 8 -13.25 26.18 8.70
C GLN A 8 -13.97 24.87 9.01
N ARG A 9 -15.28 24.90 9.26
CA ARG A 9 -16.09 23.68 9.41
C ARG A 9 -16.17 22.89 8.10
N ILE A 10 -16.37 23.58 6.98
CA ILE A 10 -16.37 22.96 5.64
C ILE A 10 -15.01 22.32 5.37
N TYR A 11 -13.91 23.03 5.65
CA TYR A 11 -12.56 22.50 5.53
C TYR A 11 -12.38 21.20 6.32
N ILE A 12 -12.77 21.19 7.60
CA ILE A 12 -12.66 20.00 8.47
C ILE A 12 -13.44 18.82 7.88
N VAL A 13 -14.68 19.02 7.42
CA VAL A 13 -15.49 17.95 6.82
C VAL A 13 -14.84 17.36 5.56
N ILE A 14 -14.27 18.23 4.71
CA ILE A 14 -13.56 17.79 3.49
C ILE A 14 -12.31 16.97 3.87
N VAL A 15 -11.50 17.46 4.80
CA VAL A 15 -10.27 16.77 5.21
C VAL A 15 -10.56 15.45 5.90
N VAL A 16 -11.55 15.39 6.79
CA VAL A 16 -11.94 14.13 7.44
C VAL A 16 -12.42 13.12 6.40
N SER A 17 -13.30 13.53 5.48
CA SER A 17 -13.77 12.67 4.39
C SER A 17 -12.61 12.17 3.51
N TRP A 18 -11.66 13.04 3.19
CA TRP A 18 -10.46 12.71 2.42
C TRP A 18 -9.58 11.67 3.13
N LEU A 19 -9.31 11.88 4.42
CA LEU A 19 -8.50 10.95 5.21
C LEU A 19 -9.21 9.60 5.37
N SER A 20 -10.53 9.59 5.57
CA SER A 20 -11.31 8.34 5.62
C SER A 20 -11.24 7.59 4.29
N TYR A 21 -11.32 8.29 3.16
CA TYR A 21 -11.19 7.69 1.83
C TYR A 21 -9.78 7.10 1.61
N LEU A 22 -8.73 7.82 1.99
CA LEU A 22 -7.36 7.30 1.91
C LEU A 22 -7.13 6.09 2.82
N ALA A 23 -7.68 6.11 4.03
CA ALA A 23 -7.61 4.98 4.95
C ALA A 23 -8.27 3.72 4.38
N TYR A 24 -9.42 3.87 3.71
CA TYR A 24 -10.10 2.76 3.04
C TYR A 24 -9.26 2.16 1.90
N ILE A 25 -8.67 3.00 1.04
CA ILE A 25 -7.81 2.53 -0.06
C ILE A 25 -6.54 1.86 0.48
N ALA A 26 -5.92 2.47 1.48
CA ALA A 26 -4.74 1.91 2.13
C ALA A 26 -5.06 0.50 2.66
N TYR A 27 -6.15 0.36 3.41
CA TYR A 27 -6.58 -0.91 3.98
C TYR A 27 -6.79 -2.00 2.91
N SER A 28 -7.50 -1.69 1.83
CA SER A 28 -7.76 -2.68 0.77
C SER A 28 -6.46 -3.12 0.08
N GLN A 29 -5.56 -2.19 -0.24
CA GLN A 29 -4.29 -2.53 -0.87
C GLN A 29 -3.33 -3.27 0.07
N PHE A 30 -3.28 -2.94 1.36
CA PHE A 30 -2.47 -3.67 2.33
C PHE A 30 -2.96 -5.09 2.55
N THR A 31 -4.28 -5.28 2.61
CA THR A 31 -4.87 -6.61 2.78
C THR A 31 -4.52 -7.52 1.60
N VAL A 32 -4.61 -6.99 0.37
CA VAL A 32 -4.19 -7.74 -0.83
C VAL A 32 -2.69 -8.05 -0.79
N ALA A 33 -1.85 -7.06 -0.52
CA ALA A 33 -0.40 -7.26 -0.47
C ALA A 33 0.03 -8.28 0.61
N GLU A 34 -0.60 -8.26 1.79
CA GLU A 34 -0.32 -9.22 2.86
C GLU A 34 -0.74 -10.64 2.49
N SER A 35 -1.90 -10.80 1.84
CA SER A 35 -2.34 -12.11 1.38
C SER A 35 -1.38 -12.71 0.34
N SER A 36 -0.91 -11.91 -0.61
CA SER A 36 0.09 -12.35 -1.60
C SER A 36 1.43 -12.70 -0.95
N ILE A 37 1.93 -11.89 -0.01
CA ILE A 37 3.18 -12.18 0.71
C ILE A 37 3.06 -13.47 1.50
N ALA A 38 1.93 -13.70 2.19
CA ALA A 38 1.70 -14.92 2.97
C ALA A 38 1.65 -16.16 2.07
N GLU A 39 1.01 -16.08 0.89
CA GLU A 39 0.96 -17.17 -0.08
C GLU A 39 2.34 -17.48 -0.67
N LEU A 40 3.11 -16.44 -1.02
CA LEU A 40 4.49 -16.54 -1.49
C LEU A 40 5.40 -17.19 -0.42
N GLN A 41 5.30 -16.75 0.84
CA GLN A 41 6.06 -17.32 1.95
C GLN A 41 5.69 -18.78 2.21
N ALA A 42 4.39 -19.09 2.25
CA ALA A 42 3.91 -20.46 2.45
C ALA A 42 4.37 -21.40 1.32
N THR A 43 4.45 -20.89 0.10
CA THR A 43 4.96 -21.66 -1.05
C THR A 43 6.45 -21.95 -0.89
N VAL A 44 7.26 -20.93 -0.56
CA VAL A 44 8.70 -21.10 -0.29
C VAL A 44 8.94 -22.08 0.86
N GLU A 45 8.17 -21.99 1.95
CA GLU A 45 8.31 -22.88 3.12
C GLU A 45 7.96 -24.33 2.79
N ARG A 46 6.88 -24.57 2.03
CA ARG A 46 6.54 -25.92 1.53
C ARG A 46 7.63 -26.47 0.63
N TYR A 47 8.22 -25.66 -0.24
CA TYR A 47 9.33 -26.07 -1.11
C TYR A 47 10.59 -26.41 -0.31
N GLN A 48 10.98 -25.57 0.65
CA GLN A 48 12.13 -25.83 1.53
C GLN A 48 11.92 -27.12 2.35
N LYS A 49 10.72 -27.32 2.89
CA LYS A 49 10.38 -28.52 3.65
C LYS A 49 10.39 -29.77 2.78
N ALA A 50 9.83 -29.71 1.57
CA ALA A 50 9.90 -30.80 0.61
C ALA A 50 11.35 -31.15 0.26
N GLN A 51 12.20 -30.15 0.00
CA GLN A 51 13.61 -30.36 -0.27
C GLN A 51 14.36 -30.98 0.92
N GLN A 52 14.06 -30.55 2.15
CA GLN A 52 14.63 -31.10 3.38
C GLN A 52 14.21 -32.58 3.60
N ASP A 53 12.94 -32.93 3.41
CA ASP A 53 12.44 -34.30 3.53
C ASP A 53 13.04 -35.22 2.44
N THR A 54 13.40 -34.67 1.28
CA THR A 54 14.05 -35.42 0.19
C THR A 54 15.50 -35.75 0.49
N ILE A 55 16.22 -34.88 1.21
CA ILE A 55 17.60 -35.12 1.63
C ILE A 55 17.65 -36.17 2.75
N VAL A 56 16.56 -36.34 3.52
CA VAL A 56 16.44 -37.37 4.57
C VAL A 56 15.98 -38.72 3.99
N SER A 57 15.19 -38.73 2.92
CA SER A 57 14.81 -39.94 2.17
C SER A 57 15.74 -40.18 0.98
N ASP A 58 17.02 -40.47 1.26
CA ASP A 58 17.93 -41.09 0.29
C ASP A 58 17.56 -42.57 0.12
N ASP A 59 16.40 -42.84 -0.47
CA ASP A 59 16.04 -44.16 -0.98
C ASP A 59 15.14 -44.01 -2.23
N GLY A 60 15.83 -43.84 -3.36
CA GLY A 60 15.40 -44.20 -4.71
C GLY A 60 13.95 -43.90 -5.14
N GLY A 61 13.75 -42.81 -5.89
CA GLY A 61 12.95 -42.92 -7.12
C GLY A 61 11.64 -42.14 -7.24
N VAL A 62 11.33 -41.17 -6.38
CA VAL A 62 10.05 -40.41 -6.49
C VAL A 62 10.23 -38.97 -7.00
N PHE A 63 11.47 -38.46 -7.09
CA PHE A 63 11.72 -37.03 -7.34
C PHE A 63 11.66 -36.55 -8.79
N GLU A 64 11.60 -37.45 -9.77
CA GLU A 64 11.49 -37.02 -11.17
C GLU A 64 10.08 -36.49 -11.51
N GLN A 65 9.02 -36.94 -10.84
CA GLN A 65 7.67 -36.68 -11.36
C GLN A 65 7.15 -35.25 -11.13
N ILE A 66 7.70 -34.49 -10.18
CA ILE A 66 7.27 -33.10 -9.92
C ILE A 66 8.09 -32.10 -10.77
N LEU A 67 9.27 -32.50 -11.27
CA LEU A 67 10.22 -31.64 -11.99
C LEU A 67 10.23 -31.83 -13.52
N VAL A 68 9.59 -32.87 -14.06
CA VAL A 68 9.59 -33.18 -15.51
C VAL A 68 8.90 -32.11 -16.40
N GLY A 69 8.35 -31.03 -15.83
CA GLY A 69 7.69 -29.96 -16.60
C GLY A 69 8.23 -28.53 -16.43
N SER A 70 9.19 -28.26 -15.54
CA SER A 70 9.64 -26.88 -15.28
C SER A 70 11.09 -26.65 -15.77
N PRO A 71 11.33 -25.67 -16.68
CA PRO A 71 12.64 -25.41 -17.27
C PRO A 71 13.66 -24.73 -16.33
N LEU A 72 13.32 -24.49 -15.05
CA LEU A 72 14.19 -23.81 -14.09
C LEU A 72 14.71 -24.78 -13.03
N SER A 73 16.02 -24.71 -12.73
CA SER A 73 16.63 -25.47 -11.63
C SER A 73 16.06 -25.02 -10.27
N PRO A 74 16.07 -25.89 -9.23
CA PRO A 74 15.51 -25.57 -7.91
C PRO A 74 16.05 -24.26 -7.31
N GLU A 75 17.34 -23.98 -7.52
CA GLU A 75 17.97 -22.73 -7.08
C GLU A 75 17.47 -21.50 -7.85
N GLN A 76 17.24 -21.63 -9.16
CA GLN A 76 16.68 -20.56 -9.99
C GLN A 76 15.23 -20.24 -9.58
N TRP A 77 14.46 -21.25 -9.18
CA TRP A 77 13.11 -21.09 -8.65
C TRP A 77 13.09 -20.32 -7.32
N LEU A 78 13.99 -20.66 -6.40
CA LEU A 78 14.10 -19.99 -5.10
C LEU A 78 14.51 -18.52 -5.26
N ALA A 79 15.50 -18.26 -6.12
CA ALA A 79 15.92 -16.90 -6.46
C ALA A 79 14.77 -16.09 -7.10
N HIS A 80 13.94 -16.71 -7.95
CA HIS A 80 12.78 -16.06 -8.55
C HIS A 80 11.75 -15.63 -7.50
N TYR A 81 11.42 -16.50 -6.54
CA TYR A 81 10.48 -16.15 -5.46
C TYR A 81 11.03 -15.09 -4.51
N GLN A 82 12.32 -15.14 -4.16
CA GLN A 82 12.95 -14.08 -3.36
C GLN A 82 12.95 -12.73 -4.08
N ALA A 83 13.18 -12.73 -5.39
CA ALA A 83 13.06 -11.52 -6.20
C ALA A 83 11.63 -10.98 -6.20
N GLN A 84 10.61 -11.83 -6.35
CA GLN A 84 9.20 -11.43 -6.27
C GLN A 84 8.84 -10.87 -4.89
N LEU A 85 9.25 -11.51 -3.80
CA LEU A 85 9.02 -11.01 -2.43
C LEU A 85 9.65 -9.63 -2.22
N THR A 86 10.86 -9.43 -2.74
CA THR A 86 11.56 -8.14 -2.66
C THR A 86 10.81 -7.06 -3.45
N GLN A 87 10.33 -7.38 -4.66
CA GLN A 87 9.54 -6.47 -5.48
C GLN A 87 8.22 -6.08 -4.81
N VAL A 88 7.47 -7.04 -4.27
CA VAL A 88 6.19 -6.78 -3.59
C VAL A 88 6.42 -5.96 -2.31
N THR A 89 7.50 -6.22 -1.57
CA THR A 89 7.86 -5.46 -0.36
C THR A 89 8.22 -4.02 -0.69
N GLU A 90 9.04 -3.80 -1.72
CA GLU A 90 9.41 -2.44 -2.15
C GLU A 90 8.20 -1.70 -2.74
N ALA A 91 7.33 -2.38 -3.48
CA ALA A 91 6.07 -1.80 -3.95
C ALA A 91 5.16 -1.38 -2.77
N LYS A 92 5.03 -2.22 -1.73
CA LYS A 92 4.31 -1.88 -0.49
C LYS A 92 4.89 -0.61 0.17
N ARG A 93 6.23 -0.49 0.21
CA ARG A 93 6.93 0.67 0.77
C ARG A 93 6.70 1.94 -0.07
N GLN A 94 6.82 1.88 -1.39
CA GLN A 94 6.56 3.01 -2.26
C GLN A 94 5.10 3.48 -2.15
N ASN A 95 4.16 2.55 -2.06
CA ASN A 95 2.74 2.86 -1.91
C ASN A 95 2.44 3.55 -0.56
N LEU A 96 3.09 3.12 0.53
CA LEU A 96 3.03 3.82 1.83
C LEU A 96 3.49 5.29 1.72
N ILE A 97 4.63 5.53 1.08
CA ILE A 97 5.18 6.87 0.89
C ILE A 97 4.18 7.72 0.08
N PHE A 98 3.64 7.16 -1.00
CA PHE A 98 2.67 7.86 -1.84
C PHE A 98 1.39 8.23 -1.08
N ILE A 99 0.84 7.32 -0.28
CA ILE A 99 -0.34 7.58 0.57
C ILE A 99 -0.04 8.67 1.61
N LEU A 100 1.15 8.67 2.21
CA LEU A 100 1.59 9.72 3.15
C LEU A 100 1.65 11.10 2.49
N VAL A 101 2.15 11.18 1.26
CA VAL A 101 2.17 12.43 0.48
C VAL A 101 0.75 12.89 0.15
N LEU A 102 -0.12 11.98 -0.27
CA LEU A 102 -1.54 12.27 -0.53
C LEU A 102 -2.34 12.62 0.72
N ALA A 103 -1.92 12.16 1.91
CA ALA A 103 -2.56 12.52 3.16
C ALA A 103 -2.21 13.94 3.61
N THR A 104 -1.09 14.50 3.15
CA THR A 104 -0.52 15.76 3.67
C THR A 104 -0.68 16.94 2.70
N LEU A 105 -0.36 16.75 1.41
CA LEU A 105 -0.38 17.85 0.44
C LEU A 105 -1.80 18.37 0.11
N PRO A 106 -2.79 17.53 -0.21
CA PRO A 106 -4.13 18.02 -0.58
C PRO A 106 -4.82 18.82 0.54
N PRO A 107 -4.82 18.39 1.82
CA PRO A 107 -5.39 19.20 2.91
C PRO A 107 -4.74 20.58 3.06
N LEU A 108 -3.43 20.71 2.83
CA LEU A 108 -2.73 22.00 2.84
C LEU A 108 -3.19 22.88 1.68
N LEU A 109 -3.24 22.33 0.46
CA LEU A 109 -3.67 23.07 -0.72
C LEU A 109 -5.14 23.53 -0.60
N ILE A 110 -6.03 22.66 -0.13
CA ILE A 110 -7.44 22.98 0.10
C ILE A 110 -7.55 24.12 1.11
N TYR A 111 -6.76 24.10 2.20
CA TYR A 111 -6.75 25.16 3.19
C TYR A 111 -6.34 26.51 2.59
N LEU A 112 -5.27 26.53 1.78
CA LEU A 112 -4.78 27.73 1.11
C LEU A 112 -5.82 28.30 0.13
N ILE A 113 -6.44 27.44 -0.67
CA ILE A 113 -7.48 27.83 -1.64
C ILE A 113 -8.69 28.42 -0.91
N LEU A 114 -9.21 27.75 0.13
CA LEU A 114 -10.34 28.26 0.91
C LEU A 114 -10.01 29.60 1.59
N SER A 115 -8.80 29.73 2.14
CA SER A 115 -8.34 30.98 2.76
C SER A 115 -8.28 32.12 1.74
N TRP A 116 -7.76 31.85 0.53
CA TRP A 116 -7.68 32.82 -0.56
C TRP A 116 -9.06 33.26 -1.04
N ILE A 117 -9.99 32.32 -1.24
CA ILE A 117 -11.37 32.59 -1.61
C ILE A 117 -12.06 33.49 -0.57
N VAL A 118 -11.94 33.15 0.72
CA VAL A 118 -12.53 33.93 1.82
C VAL A 118 -11.92 35.33 1.89
N ALA A 119 -10.60 35.46 1.67
CA ALA A 119 -9.93 36.76 1.63
C ALA A 119 -10.42 37.63 0.46
N GLY A 120 -10.56 37.05 -0.74
CA GLY A 120 -11.10 37.73 -1.92
C GLY A 120 -12.53 38.25 -1.72
N PHE A 121 -13.41 37.43 -1.14
CA PHE A 121 -14.79 37.85 -0.83
C PHE A 121 -14.86 38.95 0.25
N ARG A 122 -13.91 39.03 1.18
CA ARG A 122 -13.85 40.12 2.16
C ARG A 122 -13.48 41.46 1.54
N GLN A 123 -12.68 41.47 0.48
CA GLN A 123 -12.26 42.70 -0.21
C GLN A 123 -13.38 43.30 -1.08
N HIS A 124 -14.32 42.49 -1.56
CA HIS A 124 -15.45 42.93 -2.39
C HIS A 124 -16.69 43.39 -1.62
N LYS A 125 -16.67 43.46 -0.28
CA LYS A 125 -17.75 44.15 0.44
C LYS A 125 -17.67 45.66 0.14
N PRO A 126 -18.66 46.26 -0.56
CA PRO A 126 -18.67 47.70 -0.71
C PRO A 126 -18.75 48.31 0.68
N ARG A 127 -17.86 49.27 0.97
CA ARG A 127 -18.06 50.17 2.09
C ARG A 127 -19.38 50.87 1.82
N ALA A 128 -20.41 50.56 2.62
CA ALA A 128 -21.62 51.34 2.64
C ALA A 128 -21.23 52.78 3.01
N SER A 129 -21.20 53.66 2.01
CA SER A 129 -21.19 55.11 2.16
C SER A 129 -22.62 55.61 2.22
#